data_AF-A0A349KXK5-F1
#
_entry.id   AF-A0A349KXK5-F1
#
_cell.length_a   1.000
_cell.length_b   1.000
_cell.length_c   1.000
_cell.angle_alpha   90.00
_cell.angle_beta   90.00
_cell.angle_gamma   90.00
#
_symmetry.space_group_name_H-M   'P 1'
#
loop_
_entity.id
_entity.type
_entity.pdbx_description
1 polymer ?
#
loop_
_entity_poly.entity_id
_entity_poly.type
_entity_poly.pdbx_seq_one_letter_code
_entity_poly.pdbx_strand_id
1 'polypeptide(L)'
;MRRQSPKGGAARPISERGLILKKIHTATIAAILAFAACGAQAQVGTSPALPASLAVPATQVLSLETRAVGVQIYVCAASKGDATHYDWVFKAPEAELFNLAGIKIGKHYAGPTWEADDGSKVVGEVKAHDNGPDASAIPWLLLSAKSNAGEGLFGKTTSVQRVNTSGGKALPDGCDKERLGKESRVPYKAAYYFYSA
;
A
#
# COMPACT_ATOMS: atom_id res chain seq x y z
N MET A 1 87.68 -26.85 -52.48
CA MET A 1 87.57 -27.75 -51.30
C MET A 1 86.14 -28.25 -51.25
N ARG A 2 85.90 -29.54 -51.60
CA ARG A 2 85.62 -30.67 -50.66
C ARG A 2 84.26 -30.48 -49.93
N ARG A 3 83.24 -31.34 -50.01
CA ARG A 3 83.08 -32.75 -50.47
C ARG A 3 81.60 -33.03 -50.80
N GLN A 4 81.38 -33.94 -51.75
CA GLN A 4 80.14 -34.69 -52.01
C GLN A 4 79.92 -35.81 -50.97
N SER A 5 78.63 -36.09 -50.69
CA SER A 5 77.97 -37.43 -50.59
C SER A 5 78.36 -38.41 -49.45
N PRO A 6 77.63 -39.54 -49.23
CA PRO A 6 76.20 -39.90 -49.40
C PRO A 6 75.65 -40.80 -48.23
N LYS A 7 74.48 -41.43 -48.47
CA LYS A 7 73.92 -42.70 -47.90
C LYS A 7 72.98 -42.52 -46.70
N GLY A 8 71.83 -43.20 -46.59
CA GLY A 8 71.24 -44.28 -47.38
C GLY A 8 70.40 -45.19 -46.47
N GLY A 9 69.28 -45.69 -46.99
CA GLY A 9 68.49 -46.82 -46.45
C GLY A 9 67.49 -46.46 -45.35
N ALA A 10 66.36 -47.14 -45.16
CA ALA A 10 65.59 -48.12 -45.93
C ALA A 10 64.18 -48.19 -45.27
N ALA A 11 63.30 -49.04 -45.79
CA ALA A 11 61.84 -48.90 -45.80
C ALA A 11 61.02 -49.50 -44.62
N ARG A 12 59.80 -48.91 -44.43
CA ARG A 12 58.47 -49.48 -44.03
C ARG A 12 58.27 -49.96 -42.56
N PRO A 13 57.03 -50.01 -41.99
CA PRO A 13 55.71 -50.17 -42.65
C PRO A 13 54.54 -49.29 -42.14
N ILE A 14 53.39 -49.57 -42.76
CA ILE A 14 52.05 -48.97 -42.68
C ILE A 14 51.40 -49.17 -41.29
N SER A 15 50.67 -48.17 -40.80
CA SER A 15 49.56 -48.38 -39.87
C SER A 15 48.47 -47.32 -40.10
N GLU A 16 47.36 -47.75 -40.69
CA GLU A 16 46.11 -47.00 -40.74
C GLU A 16 45.46 -46.97 -39.34
N ARG A 17 45.05 -45.80 -38.86
CA ARG A 17 43.98 -45.67 -37.86
C ARG A 17 43.20 -44.38 -38.05
N GLY A 18 41.92 -44.53 -38.41
CA GLY A 18 40.82 -43.92 -37.68
C GLY A 18 40.53 -42.43 -37.91
N LEU A 19 39.59 -42.18 -38.81
CA LEU A 19 38.74 -41.00 -38.94
C LEU A 19 38.06 -40.59 -37.62
N ILE A 20 38.15 -39.31 -37.19
CA ILE A 20 37.03 -38.59 -36.52
C ILE A 20 37.04 -37.11 -36.93
N LEU A 21 36.04 -36.73 -37.74
CA LEU A 21 35.70 -35.36 -38.12
C LEU A 21 34.86 -34.72 -37.00
N LYS A 22 35.39 -33.71 -36.28
CA LYS A 22 34.61 -32.94 -35.30
C LYS A 22 33.87 -31.79 -36.00
N LYS A 23 32.53 -31.88 -36.04
CA LYS A 23 31.64 -30.81 -36.52
C LYS A 23 31.69 -29.60 -35.58
N ILE A 24 32.13 -28.45 -36.08
CA ILE A 24 32.04 -27.16 -35.38
C ILE A 24 30.63 -26.61 -35.60
N HIS A 25 29.83 -26.51 -34.54
CA HIS A 25 28.55 -25.80 -34.56
C HIS A 25 28.77 -24.41 -33.97
N THR A 26 28.56 -23.37 -34.79
CA THR A 26 28.45 -21.97 -34.38
C THR A 26 27.19 -21.79 -33.52
N ALA A 27 27.35 -21.32 -32.28
CA ALA A 27 26.23 -20.93 -31.42
C ALA A 27 26.13 -19.40 -31.36
N THR A 28 25.10 -18.84 -31.99
CA THR A 28 24.67 -17.46 -31.85
C THR A 28 23.89 -17.30 -30.54
N ILE A 29 24.40 -16.50 -29.61
CA ILE A 29 23.69 -16.15 -28.37
C ILE A 29 22.89 -14.87 -28.63
N ALA A 30 21.56 -15.00 -28.75
CA ALA A 30 20.64 -13.87 -28.72
C ALA A 30 20.36 -13.51 -27.26
N ALA A 31 20.80 -12.32 -26.83
CA ALA A 31 20.50 -11.79 -25.50
C ALA A 31 19.10 -11.17 -25.49
N ILE A 32 18.15 -11.81 -24.82
CA ILE A 32 16.81 -11.28 -24.56
C ILE A 32 16.89 -10.47 -23.25
N LEU A 33 16.82 -9.14 -23.35
CA LEU A 33 16.66 -8.24 -22.21
C LEU A 33 15.22 -8.34 -21.69
N ALA A 34 15.01 -9.09 -20.62
CA ALA A 34 13.75 -9.11 -19.89
C ALA A 34 13.64 -7.83 -19.03
N PHE A 35 12.78 -6.91 -19.44
CA PHE A 35 12.35 -5.78 -18.59
C PHE A 35 11.50 -6.31 -17.43
N ALA A 36 12.10 -6.38 -16.24
CA ALA A 36 11.35 -6.61 -15.00
C ALA A 36 10.67 -5.30 -14.57
N ALA A 37 9.45 -5.07 -15.03
CA ALA A 37 8.60 -4.01 -14.50
C ALA A 37 8.12 -4.40 -13.09
N CYS A 38 8.77 -3.86 -12.06
CA CYS A 38 8.32 -3.99 -10.67
C CYS A 38 7.18 -2.99 -10.43
N GLY A 39 5.98 -3.32 -10.90
CA GLY A 39 4.76 -2.62 -10.53
C GLY A 39 4.29 -3.14 -9.18
N ALA A 40 4.11 -2.26 -8.19
CA ALA A 40 3.42 -2.61 -6.95
C ALA A 40 1.97 -3.03 -7.28
N GLN A 41 1.72 -4.32 -7.41
CA GLN A 41 0.37 -4.84 -7.60
C GLN A 41 -0.42 -4.64 -6.31
N ALA A 42 -1.45 -3.79 -6.35
CA ALA A 42 -2.42 -3.68 -5.29
C ALA A 42 -3.08 -5.05 -5.08
N GLN A 43 -2.96 -5.61 -3.87
CA GLN A 43 -3.67 -6.82 -3.51
C GLN A 43 -5.12 -6.45 -3.18
N VAL A 44 -6.06 -6.90 -4.01
CA VAL A 44 -7.50 -6.69 -3.80
C VAL A 44 -7.95 -7.62 -2.68
N GLY A 45 -8.43 -7.04 -1.57
CA GLY A 45 -8.98 -7.79 -0.44
C GLY A 45 -10.37 -8.36 -0.72
N THR A 46 -11.07 -8.84 0.32
CA THR A 46 -12.48 -9.24 0.25
C THR A 46 -13.36 -8.19 0.93
N SER A 47 -14.45 -7.77 0.27
CA SER A 47 -15.37 -6.78 0.85
C SER A 47 -15.94 -7.29 2.19
N PRO A 48 -15.91 -6.48 3.25
CA PRO A 48 -16.40 -6.88 4.56
C PRO A 48 -17.93 -6.97 4.60
N ALA A 49 -18.47 -7.79 5.50
CA ALA A 49 -19.90 -7.77 5.82
C ALA A 49 -20.21 -6.50 6.62
N LEU A 50 -21.03 -5.61 6.08
CA LEU A 50 -21.32 -4.30 6.66
C LEU A 50 -22.82 -4.05 6.81
N PRO A 51 -23.21 -3.17 7.77
CA PRO A 51 -24.54 -2.59 7.78
C PRO A 51 -24.90 -1.99 6.41
N ALA A 52 -26.16 -2.11 6.00
CA ALA A 52 -26.62 -1.64 4.70
C ALA A 52 -26.39 -0.12 4.48
N SER A 53 -26.39 0.67 5.56
CA SER A 53 -26.08 2.10 5.53
C SER A 53 -24.66 2.42 5.08
N LEU A 54 -23.74 1.46 5.16
CA LEU A 54 -22.35 1.60 4.75
C LEU A 54 -22.03 0.92 3.40
N ALA A 55 -23.04 0.35 2.73
CA ALA A 55 -22.85 -0.28 1.43
C ALA A 55 -22.43 0.74 0.36
N VAL A 56 -21.45 0.34 -0.46
CA VAL A 56 -21.11 1.08 -1.68
C VAL A 56 -22.08 0.73 -2.81
N PRO A 57 -22.29 1.61 -3.80
CA PRO A 57 -23.04 1.28 -5.01
C PRO A 57 -22.50 0.03 -5.69
N ALA A 58 -23.39 -0.84 -6.19
CA ALA A 58 -23.01 -2.10 -6.84
C ALA A 58 -22.18 -1.94 -8.14
N THR A 59 -22.15 -0.72 -8.70
CA THR A 59 -21.30 -0.36 -9.85
C THR A 59 -19.85 -0.13 -9.47
N GLN A 60 -19.52 -0.11 -8.17
CA GLN A 60 -18.15 0.12 -7.71
C GLN A 60 -17.49 -1.18 -7.29
N VAL A 61 -16.22 -1.34 -7.66
CA VAL A 61 -15.39 -2.50 -7.37
C VAL A 61 -14.30 -2.16 -6.36
N LEU A 62 -14.02 -3.10 -5.45
CA LEU A 62 -12.92 -2.96 -4.50
C LEU A 62 -11.59 -2.92 -5.28
N SER A 63 -10.81 -1.86 -5.10
CA SER A 63 -9.53 -1.67 -5.77
C SER A 63 -8.34 -1.81 -4.84
N LEU A 64 -8.50 -1.52 -3.55
CA LEU A 64 -7.43 -1.59 -2.56
C LEU A 64 -7.98 -1.80 -1.15
N GLU A 65 -7.31 -2.66 -0.38
CA GLU A 65 -7.48 -2.75 1.07
C GLU A 65 -6.20 -2.29 1.77
N THR A 66 -6.36 -1.47 2.82
CA THR A 66 -5.24 -1.01 3.67
C THR A 66 -5.58 -1.16 5.14
N ARG A 67 -4.54 -1.32 5.96
CA ARG A 67 -4.62 -1.21 7.42
C ARG A 67 -4.01 0.12 7.84
N ALA A 68 -4.58 0.73 8.87
CA ALA A 68 -4.06 1.96 9.44
C ALA A 68 -3.74 1.80 10.91
N VAL A 69 -2.64 2.44 11.31
CA VAL A 69 -2.22 2.59 12.71
C VAL A 69 -1.86 4.04 12.94
N GLY A 70 -2.43 4.65 13.97
CA GLY A 70 -2.21 6.06 14.24
C GLY A 70 -2.94 6.56 15.48
N VAL A 71 -3.25 7.85 15.48
CA VAL A 71 -3.99 8.52 16.55
C VAL A 71 -5.14 9.36 16.01
N GLN A 72 -6.18 9.47 16.82
CA GLN A 72 -7.20 10.50 16.69
C GLN A 72 -6.83 11.64 17.63
N ILE A 73 -6.71 12.84 17.08
CA ILE A 73 -6.30 14.03 17.83
C ILE A 73 -7.56 14.79 18.23
N TYR A 74 -7.67 15.09 19.52
CA TYR A 74 -8.73 15.89 20.12
C TYR A 74 -8.13 17.13 20.77
N VAL A 75 -8.89 18.21 20.82
CA VAL A 75 -8.55 19.43 21.57
C VAL A 75 -9.58 19.64 22.65
N CYS A 76 -9.14 19.91 23.88
CA CYS A 76 -10.04 20.26 24.96
C CYS A 76 -10.60 21.66 24.72
N ALA A 77 -11.92 21.80 24.67
CA ALA A 77 -12.61 23.05 24.40
C ALA A 77 -13.83 23.21 25.32
N ALA A 78 -14.23 24.45 25.57
CA ALA A 78 -15.50 24.70 26.26
C ALA A 78 -16.67 24.13 25.44
N SER A 79 -17.62 23.50 26.12
CA SER A 79 -18.79 22.90 25.51
C SER A 79 -19.65 23.96 24.84
N LYS A 80 -20.28 23.60 23.71
CA LYS A 80 -21.17 24.52 23.01
C LYS A 80 -22.39 24.83 23.88
N GLY A 81 -22.55 26.10 24.25
CA GLY A 81 -23.69 26.56 25.05
C GLY A 81 -23.48 26.51 26.56
N ASP A 82 -22.33 26.01 27.04
CA ASP A 82 -21.96 26.03 28.44
C ASP A 82 -20.45 26.25 28.61
N ALA A 83 -20.06 27.47 28.98
CA ALA A 83 -18.65 27.84 29.18
C ALA A 83 -18.04 27.26 30.46
N THR A 84 -18.84 26.59 31.29
CA THR A 84 -18.39 25.93 32.53
C THR A 84 -18.12 24.44 32.34
N HIS A 85 -18.58 23.86 31.22
CA HIS A 85 -18.29 22.49 30.82
C HIS A 85 -17.22 22.44 29.71
N TYR A 86 -16.44 21.35 29.68
CA TYR A 86 -15.33 21.19 28.76
C TYR A 86 -15.37 19.80 28.12
N ASP A 87 -15.24 19.74 26.80
CA ASP A 87 -15.30 18.52 26.00
C ASP A 87 -14.06 18.36 25.12
N TRP A 88 -13.70 17.10 24.88
CA TRP A 88 -12.73 16.74 23.84
C TRP A 88 -13.37 16.86 22.45
N VAL A 89 -12.96 17.86 21.68
CA VAL A 89 -13.44 18.09 20.31
C VAL A 89 -12.46 17.47 19.31
N PHE A 90 -12.99 16.66 18.39
CA PHE A 90 -12.16 16.03 17.35
C PHE A 90 -11.50 17.09 16.46
N LYS A 91 -10.18 16.97 16.28
CA LYS A 91 -9.37 17.86 15.43
C LYS A 91 -9.00 17.19 14.11
N ALA A 92 -8.34 16.04 14.15
CA ALA A 92 -7.84 15.35 12.96
C ALA A 92 -7.42 13.90 13.23
N PRO A 93 -7.43 13.03 12.22
CA PRO A 93 -6.65 11.79 12.24
C PRO A 93 -5.17 12.08 11.91
N GLU A 94 -4.28 11.21 12.38
CA GLU A 94 -2.90 11.10 11.92
C GLU A 94 -2.52 9.61 11.95
N ALA A 95 -2.35 9.00 10.78
CA ALA A 95 -2.05 7.58 10.70
C ALA A 95 -1.16 7.20 9.52
N GLU A 96 -0.43 6.10 9.67
CA GLU A 96 0.28 5.43 8.58
C GLU A 96 -0.61 4.36 7.96
N LEU A 97 -0.47 4.17 6.65
CA LEU A 97 -1.21 3.17 5.88
C LEU A 97 -0.29 2.03 5.46
N PHE A 98 -0.77 0.81 5.64
CA PHE A 98 -0.07 -0.42 5.32
C PHE A 98 -0.90 -1.29 4.39
N ASN A 99 -0.25 -1.95 3.43
CA ASN A 99 -0.91 -2.98 2.63
C ASN A 99 -1.09 -4.30 3.43
N LEU A 100 -1.68 -5.32 2.82
CA LEU A 100 -1.91 -6.62 3.46
C LEU A 100 -0.62 -7.39 3.80
N ALA A 101 0.49 -7.07 3.15
CA ALA A 101 1.81 -7.61 3.48
C ALA A 101 2.50 -6.86 4.64
N GLY A 102 1.87 -5.84 5.21
CA GLY A 102 2.44 -5.03 6.30
C GLY A 102 3.45 -3.97 5.84
N ILE A 103 3.54 -3.71 4.54
CA ILE A 103 4.43 -2.68 3.98
C ILE A 103 3.71 -1.35 4.06
N LYS A 104 4.39 -0.32 4.59
CA LYS A 104 3.89 1.06 4.57
C LYS A 104 3.80 1.56 3.14
N ILE A 105 2.66 2.14 2.78
CA ILE A 105 2.34 2.60 1.42
C ILE A 105 1.84 4.04 1.37
N GLY A 106 1.72 4.71 2.53
CA GLY A 106 1.21 6.06 2.59
C GLY A 106 0.78 6.50 3.99
N LYS A 107 -0.06 7.53 4.03
CA LYS A 107 -0.54 8.18 5.25
C LYS A 107 -1.98 8.67 5.13
N HIS A 108 -2.63 8.83 6.28
CA HIS A 108 -3.97 9.40 6.44
C HIS A 108 -3.95 10.58 7.40
N TYR A 109 -4.64 11.68 7.05
CA TYR A 109 -4.64 12.91 7.82
C TYR A 109 -5.91 13.76 7.60
N ALA A 110 -5.96 14.95 8.21
CA ALA A 110 -7.08 15.89 8.12
C ALA A 110 -7.58 16.09 6.67
N GLY A 111 -8.89 16.24 6.50
CA GLY A 111 -9.50 16.38 5.17
C GLY A 111 -10.75 15.53 4.94
N PRO A 112 -10.93 14.38 5.63
CA PRO A 112 -9.98 13.26 5.68
C PRO A 112 -9.27 13.01 4.33
N THR A 113 -7.96 12.79 4.35
CA THR A 113 -7.16 12.56 3.13
C THR A 113 -6.36 11.28 3.25
N TRP A 114 -6.27 10.50 2.18
CA TRP A 114 -5.33 9.39 2.03
C TRP A 114 -4.35 9.75 0.93
N GLU A 115 -3.06 9.63 1.22
CA GLU A 115 -1.96 9.95 0.32
C GLU A 115 -1.00 8.77 0.27
N ALA A 116 -0.73 8.27 -0.93
CA ALA A 116 0.19 7.17 -1.17
C ALA A 116 1.61 7.69 -1.43
N ASP A 117 2.60 6.82 -1.28
CA ASP A 117 4.01 7.14 -1.51
C ASP A 117 4.32 7.46 -3.00
N ASP A 118 3.42 7.07 -3.92
CA ASP A 118 3.46 7.47 -5.33
C ASP A 118 2.94 8.90 -5.59
N GLY A 119 2.51 9.60 -4.53
CA GLY A 119 1.99 10.97 -4.57
C GLY A 119 0.50 11.07 -4.91
N SER A 120 -0.17 9.97 -5.25
CA SER A 120 -1.61 9.96 -5.48
C SER A 120 -2.39 10.19 -4.18
N LYS A 121 -3.54 10.86 -4.28
CA LYS A 121 -4.36 11.24 -3.13
C LYS A 121 -5.85 11.11 -3.41
N VAL A 122 -6.59 10.83 -2.36
CA VAL A 122 -8.05 11.02 -2.32
C VAL A 122 -8.44 11.78 -1.06
N VAL A 123 -9.28 12.80 -1.23
CA VAL A 123 -9.93 13.52 -0.13
C VAL A 123 -11.35 13.01 -0.01
N GLY A 124 -11.75 12.57 1.17
CA GLY A 124 -13.06 11.98 1.43
C GLY A 124 -14.08 12.96 2.01
N GLU A 125 -15.35 12.65 1.84
CA GLU A 125 -16.47 13.29 2.51
C GLU A 125 -17.36 12.20 3.13
N VAL A 126 -17.68 12.33 4.42
CA VAL A 126 -18.52 11.35 5.12
C VAL A 126 -19.94 11.37 4.55
N LYS A 127 -20.48 10.20 4.21
CA LYS A 127 -21.85 10.02 3.72
C LYS A 127 -22.73 9.26 4.69
N ALA A 128 -22.16 8.29 5.40
CA ALA A 128 -22.85 7.56 6.44
C ALA A 128 -21.88 7.10 7.52
N HIS A 129 -22.44 6.81 8.70
CA HIS A 129 -21.69 6.23 9.80
C HIS A 129 -22.49 5.12 10.48
N ASP A 130 -21.77 4.24 11.15
CA ASP A 130 -22.30 3.23 12.06
C ASP A 130 -21.38 3.19 13.28
N ASN A 131 -21.94 2.99 14.48
CA ASN A 131 -21.11 2.97 15.70
C ASN A 131 -20.11 1.81 15.71
N GLY A 132 -20.34 0.77 14.90
CA GLY A 132 -19.55 -0.44 14.88
C GLY A 132 -19.76 -1.28 16.15
N PRO A 133 -19.12 -2.47 16.20
CA PRO A 133 -19.28 -3.39 17.32
C PRO A 133 -18.46 -2.99 18.56
N ASP A 134 -17.39 -2.21 18.40
CA ASP A 134 -16.54 -1.77 19.51
C ASP A 134 -16.96 -0.38 20.01
N ALA A 135 -17.62 -0.34 21.17
CA ALA A 135 -18.12 0.90 21.77
C ALA A 135 -17.02 1.92 22.19
N SER A 136 -15.78 1.45 22.29
CA SER A 136 -14.59 2.25 22.57
C SER A 136 -13.88 2.76 21.32
N ALA A 137 -14.28 2.27 20.14
CA ALA A 137 -13.71 2.66 18.87
C ALA A 137 -14.39 3.89 18.25
N ILE A 138 -13.67 4.53 17.32
CA ILE A 138 -14.29 5.49 16.41
C ILE A 138 -15.28 4.78 15.46
N PRO A 139 -16.36 5.47 15.01
CA PRO A 139 -17.37 4.89 14.15
C PRO A 139 -16.82 4.31 12.85
N TRP A 140 -17.49 3.30 12.32
CA TRP A 140 -17.35 2.92 10.93
C TRP A 140 -17.96 3.99 10.03
N LEU A 141 -17.38 4.20 8.86
CA LEU A 141 -17.78 5.25 7.93
C LEU A 141 -17.88 4.72 6.51
N LEU A 142 -18.84 5.27 5.78
CA LEU A 142 -18.81 5.34 4.32
C LEU A 142 -18.46 6.77 3.94
N LEU A 143 -17.47 6.92 3.06
CA LEU A 143 -17.06 8.20 2.50
C LEU A 143 -17.11 8.13 0.98
N SER A 144 -17.53 9.22 0.34
CA SER A 144 -17.31 9.43 -1.10
C SER A 144 -16.02 10.20 -1.33
N ALA A 145 -15.39 10.00 -2.48
CA ALA A 145 -14.31 10.86 -2.93
C ALA A 145 -14.85 12.26 -3.27
N LYS A 146 -14.33 13.28 -2.59
CA LYS A 146 -14.58 14.69 -2.88
C LYS A 146 -13.66 15.20 -3.99
N SER A 147 -12.42 14.73 -4.00
CA SER A 147 -11.42 15.03 -5.03
C SER A 147 -10.30 14.00 -5.01
N ASN A 148 -9.69 13.79 -6.17
CA ASN A 148 -8.54 12.91 -6.34
C ASN A 148 -7.39 13.70 -6.98
N ALA A 149 -6.16 13.27 -6.73
CA ALA A 149 -4.96 13.80 -7.38
C ALA A 149 -4.00 12.66 -7.72
N GLY A 150 -3.28 12.80 -8.84
CA GLY A 150 -2.38 11.77 -9.34
C GLY A 150 -3.11 10.56 -9.94
N GLU A 151 -2.37 9.73 -10.68
CA GLU A 151 -2.91 8.55 -11.39
C GLU A 151 -2.65 7.22 -10.66
N GLY A 152 -2.01 7.29 -9.49
CA GLY A 152 -1.55 6.15 -8.70
C GLY A 152 -2.62 5.46 -7.86
N LEU A 153 -2.20 4.84 -6.75
CA LEU A 153 -3.01 4.00 -5.86
C LEU A 153 -4.39 4.59 -5.53
N PHE A 154 -4.48 5.89 -5.24
CA PHE A 154 -5.73 6.56 -4.87
C PHE A 154 -6.37 7.38 -5.99
N GLY A 155 -5.77 7.42 -7.18
CA GLY A 155 -6.17 8.32 -8.26
C GLY A 155 -7.59 8.09 -8.79
N LYS A 156 -8.10 6.85 -8.70
CA LYS A 156 -9.43 6.46 -9.21
C LYS A 156 -10.45 6.11 -8.12
N THR A 157 -10.12 6.36 -6.85
CA THR A 157 -11.03 6.08 -5.74
C THR A 157 -12.31 6.92 -5.87
N THR A 158 -13.47 6.27 -5.80
CA THR A 158 -14.80 6.91 -5.78
C THR A 158 -15.47 6.81 -4.42
N SER A 159 -15.19 5.74 -3.66
CA SER A 159 -15.65 5.57 -2.27
C SER A 159 -14.57 4.97 -1.39
N VAL A 160 -14.65 5.27 -0.09
CA VAL A 160 -13.82 4.66 0.95
C VAL A 160 -14.72 4.18 2.08
N GLN A 161 -14.56 2.93 2.50
CA GLN A 161 -15.14 2.45 3.74
C GLN A 161 -14.06 2.41 4.82
N ARG A 162 -14.34 2.98 6.00
CA ARG A 162 -13.54 2.80 7.22
C ARG A 162 -14.26 1.84 8.15
N VAL A 163 -13.66 0.71 8.44
CA VAL A 163 -14.29 -0.39 9.20
C VAL A 163 -13.26 -1.09 10.08
N ASN A 164 -13.69 -2.07 10.88
CA ASN A 164 -12.81 -2.81 11.80
C ASN A 164 -11.96 -1.88 12.67
N THR A 165 -12.58 -0.80 13.14
CA THR A 165 -11.93 0.18 14.01
C THR A 165 -11.71 -0.37 15.41
N SER A 166 -10.62 0.05 16.04
CA SER A 166 -10.37 -0.15 17.47
C SER A 166 -9.76 1.12 18.05
N GLY A 167 -10.22 1.54 19.23
CA GLY A 167 -9.77 2.75 19.89
C GLY A 167 -10.06 4.06 19.12
N GLY A 168 -9.33 5.11 19.49
CA GLY A 168 -9.44 6.43 18.88
C GLY A 168 -10.59 7.30 19.38
N LYS A 169 -11.47 6.80 20.25
CA LYS A 169 -12.50 7.61 20.90
C LYS A 169 -11.91 8.31 22.13
N ALA A 170 -12.10 9.62 22.25
CA ALA A 170 -11.70 10.34 23.45
C ALA A 170 -12.45 9.79 24.68
N LEU A 171 -11.73 9.63 25.78
CA LEU A 171 -12.34 9.42 27.08
C LEU A 171 -13.00 10.72 27.52
N PRO A 172 -14.21 10.69 28.10
CA PRO A 172 -14.90 11.90 28.56
C PRO A 172 -14.11 12.62 29.67
N ASP A 173 -13.34 11.86 30.45
CA ASP A 173 -12.58 12.41 31.57
C ASP A 173 -11.32 13.16 31.11
N GLY A 174 -10.94 14.16 31.89
CA GLY A 174 -9.67 14.85 31.76
C GLY A 174 -9.62 15.96 30.72
N CYS A 175 -10.76 16.44 30.22
CA CYS A 175 -10.86 17.79 29.65
C CYS A 175 -11.46 18.70 30.72
N ASP A 176 -10.70 19.71 31.13
CA ASP A 176 -11.03 20.66 32.18
C ASP A 176 -10.46 22.04 31.84
N LYS A 177 -10.66 23.01 32.73
CA LYS A 177 -10.20 24.38 32.54
C LYS A 177 -8.67 24.46 32.41
N GLU A 178 -7.95 23.66 33.18
CA GLU A 178 -6.49 23.60 33.21
C GLU A 178 -5.91 23.03 31.90
N ARG A 179 -6.68 22.18 31.22
CA ARG A 179 -6.32 21.54 29.96
C ARG A 179 -6.95 22.20 28.74
N LEU A 180 -7.66 23.32 28.90
CA LEU A 180 -8.24 24.06 27.77
C LEU A 180 -7.18 24.34 26.68
N GLY A 181 -7.51 23.98 25.43
CA GLY A 181 -6.62 24.12 24.28
C GLY A 181 -5.51 23.07 24.17
N LYS A 182 -5.35 22.17 25.14
CA LYS A 182 -4.40 21.05 25.05
C LYS A 182 -4.95 19.95 24.15
N GLU A 183 -4.03 19.19 23.57
CA GLU A 183 -4.36 18.05 22.73
C GLU A 183 -4.35 16.74 23.52
N SER A 184 -5.28 15.86 23.17
CA SER A 184 -5.25 14.44 23.53
C SER A 184 -5.11 13.62 22.25
N ARG A 185 -4.13 12.72 22.22
CA ARG A 185 -3.82 11.85 21.07
C ARG A 185 -4.19 10.43 21.46
N VAL A 186 -5.31 9.94 20.93
CA VAL A 186 -5.86 8.62 21.29
C VAL A 186 -5.48 7.60 20.22
N PRO A 187 -4.73 6.54 20.55
CA PRO A 187 -4.36 5.51 19.58
C PRO A 187 -5.57 4.86 18.92
N TYR A 188 -5.48 4.60 17.62
CA TYR A 188 -6.50 3.86 16.88
C TYR A 188 -5.89 2.96 15.80
N LYS A 189 -6.67 1.96 15.41
CA LYS A 189 -6.46 1.18 14.18
C LYS A 189 -7.74 1.13 13.36
N ALA A 190 -7.61 0.94 12.06
CA ALA A 190 -8.73 0.74 11.15
C ALA A 190 -8.33 -0.10 9.93
N ALA A 191 -9.33 -0.66 9.25
CA ALA A 191 -9.20 -1.10 7.86
C ALA A 191 -9.88 -0.07 6.95
N TYR A 192 -9.25 0.23 5.82
CA TYR A 192 -9.85 1.04 4.75
C TYR A 192 -9.96 0.23 3.47
N TYR A 193 -11.17 0.23 2.90
CA TYR A 193 -11.50 -0.39 1.62
C TYR A 193 -11.80 0.72 0.62
N PHE A 194 -10.99 0.80 -0.42
CA PHE A 194 -11.10 1.81 -1.48
C PHE A 194 -11.78 1.19 -2.70
N TYR A 195 -12.76 1.89 -3.25
CA TYR A 195 -13.53 1.43 -4.39
C TYR A 195 -13.35 2.37 -5.57
N SER A 196 -13.46 1.85 -6.79
CA SER A 196 -13.51 2.61 -8.04
C SER A 196 -14.74 2.21 -8.85
N ALA A 197 -15.17 3.06 -9.78
CA ALA A 197 -16.19 2.70 -10.77
C ALA A 197 -15.66 1.74 -11.84
#